data_AF-A0A3B8NYE4-F1
#
_entry.id   AF-A0A3B8NYE4-F1
#
_cell.length_a   1.000
_cell.length_b   1.000
_cell.length_c   1.000
_cell.angle_alpha   90.00
_cell.angle_beta   90.00
_cell.angle_gamma   90.00
#
_symmetry.space_group_name_H-M   'P 1'
#
loop_
_entity.id
_entity.type
_entity.pdbx_description
1 polymer ?
#
loop_
_entity_poly.entity_id
_entity_poly.type
_entity_poly.pdbx_seq_one_letter_code
_entity_poly.pdbx_strand_id
1 'polypeptide(L)'
;MTTTRKPKAAKSKTAAKIAKTLDIKVESADILDVETPAVVVNLFRGVKKPGGATGVVDRALGGLISELIEEGEIKGGTGETTLIHTLGKIKASRVLVAGLGPQDKFDAQVVRRVSAEVVRFLRRKGVSHAVTIAHGAGIGGLDPQLSGQAIAEGAHLGLYRFGNYLTKENNNSTEFEELTVVELDKGRAKEIGAGVKLGTSTATSSIIARDMVNEPANHMTPTSMAEAAQKVAKDQGLKIQVLDNPEMKKMGMGAFMGVAQGTDEPAKMIIIRYEGDPKNPENNLGLIGKGITFDTGGISLKPPGGMEAMKGDMAGGASVIAAMQVIGEIKPKINVLAVVAATENMPGASAQRPGDVVRAMNGKTIEVINTDAEGRLVLADALCYAREQGITRLVDVATLTGAMVTTLGKTCTGVMGNDDTLVRQTIEAGHKTGEKFWELPLFDEYKDLIKSDVADMKNSGGRQAGSITAA
;
A
#
# COMPACT_ATOMS: atom_id res chain seq x y z
N MET A 1 -47.17 -31.42 -25.77
CA MET A 1 -46.03 -30.67 -26.35
C MET A 1 -45.70 -29.51 -25.43
N THR A 2 -44.76 -29.71 -24.51
CA THR A 2 -44.29 -28.66 -23.58
C THR A 2 -42.77 -28.73 -23.59
N THR A 3 -42.17 -27.87 -24.40
CA THR A 3 -40.72 -27.81 -24.59
C THR A 3 -40.08 -26.99 -23.47
N THR A 4 -39.50 -27.68 -22.50
CA THR A 4 -38.61 -27.12 -21.48
C THR A 4 -37.30 -26.66 -22.13
N ARG A 5 -37.13 -25.36 -22.33
CA ARG A 5 -35.84 -24.76 -22.68
C ARG A 5 -34.96 -24.71 -21.43
N LYS A 6 -33.91 -25.53 -21.38
CA LYS A 6 -32.77 -25.38 -20.45
C LYS A 6 -32.11 -24.01 -20.68
N PRO A 7 -31.74 -23.25 -19.64
CA PRO A 7 -30.95 -22.04 -19.80
C PRO A 7 -29.54 -22.41 -20.31
N LYS A 8 -29.08 -21.71 -21.34
CA LYS A 8 -27.71 -21.82 -21.85
C LYS A 8 -26.75 -21.28 -20.80
N ALA A 9 -25.81 -22.11 -20.36
CA ALA A 9 -24.67 -21.68 -19.56
C ALA A 9 -23.95 -20.53 -20.29
N ALA A 10 -23.86 -19.37 -19.64
CA ALA A 10 -23.03 -18.28 -20.08
C ALA A 10 -21.57 -18.73 -19.95
N LYS A 11 -20.94 -19.04 -21.09
CA LYS A 11 -19.49 -19.25 -21.13
C LYS A 11 -18.84 -17.91 -20.78
N SER A 12 -18.25 -17.83 -19.59
CA SER A 12 -17.31 -16.80 -19.19
C SER A 12 -16.22 -16.69 -20.26
N LYS A 13 -16.29 -15.61 -21.05
CA LYS A 13 -15.24 -15.18 -21.97
C LYS A 13 -14.68 -13.88 -21.41
N THR A 14 -13.78 -13.99 -20.45
CA THR A 14 -12.85 -12.90 -20.15
C THR A 14 -11.50 -13.51 -19.84
N ALA A 15 -10.76 -13.88 -20.89
CA ALA A 15 -9.31 -13.85 -20.79
C ALA A 15 -8.96 -12.37 -20.64
N ALA A 16 -8.79 -11.93 -19.39
CA ALA A 16 -8.30 -10.60 -19.08
C ALA A 16 -6.99 -10.41 -19.83
N LYS A 17 -6.97 -9.49 -20.80
CA LYS A 17 -5.76 -9.07 -21.48
C LYS A 17 -4.87 -8.52 -20.36
N ILE A 18 -3.79 -9.21 -20.03
CA ILE A 18 -2.84 -8.78 -18.99
C ILE A 18 -2.41 -7.38 -19.39
N ALA A 19 -2.86 -6.36 -18.64
CA ALA A 19 -2.41 -5.00 -18.86
C ALA A 19 -0.89 -5.00 -18.73
N LYS A 20 -0.20 -4.55 -19.78
CA LYS A 20 1.26 -4.43 -19.74
C LYS A 20 1.61 -3.50 -18.57
N THR A 21 2.37 -4.02 -17.61
CA THR A 21 2.84 -3.20 -16.49
C THR A 21 3.85 -2.19 -17.02
N LEU A 22 3.80 -0.95 -16.53
CA LEU A 22 4.78 0.10 -16.82
C LEU A 22 6.21 -0.45 -16.66
N ASP A 23 7.05 -0.27 -17.69
CA ASP A 23 8.48 -0.53 -17.64
C ASP A 23 9.24 0.77 -17.36
N ILE A 24 10.18 0.74 -16.42
CA ILE A 24 11.01 1.89 -16.10
C ILE A 24 12.48 1.51 -16.24
N LYS A 25 13.14 2.15 -17.20
CA LYS A 25 14.55 1.90 -17.53
C LYS A 25 15.41 3.05 -17.05
N VAL A 26 16.69 2.77 -16.85
CA VAL A 26 17.70 3.80 -16.57
C VAL A 26 18.84 3.68 -17.57
N GLU A 27 19.16 4.78 -18.23
CA GLU A 27 20.17 4.83 -19.28
C GLU A 27 21.20 5.93 -19.01
N SER A 28 22.46 5.64 -19.34
CA SER A 28 23.50 6.66 -19.34
C SER A 28 23.57 7.33 -20.71
N ALA A 29 22.86 8.44 -20.87
CA ALA A 29 22.67 9.14 -22.14
C ALA A 29 22.36 10.63 -21.93
N ASP A 30 22.59 11.44 -22.96
CA ASP A 30 22.04 12.79 -23.03
C ASP A 30 20.53 12.71 -23.32
N ILE A 31 19.75 13.57 -22.68
CA ILE A 31 18.29 13.65 -22.88
C ILE A 31 17.91 13.98 -24.33
N LEU A 32 18.79 14.65 -25.08
CA LEU A 32 18.59 14.97 -26.49
C LEU A 32 18.90 13.80 -27.44
N ASP A 33 19.65 12.80 -26.99
CA ASP A 33 20.13 11.72 -27.84
C ASP A 33 19.14 10.56 -27.96
N VAL A 34 18.22 10.40 -27.00
CA VAL A 34 17.26 9.30 -26.97
C VAL A 34 16.03 9.61 -27.84
N GLU A 35 15.68 8.70 -28.74
CA GLU A 35 14.47 8.82 -29.56
C GLU A 35 13.22 8.50 -28.75
N THR A 36 12.29 9.46 -28.67
CA THR A 36 11.09 9.35 -27.84
C THR A 36 10.03 10.35 -28.30
N PRO A 37 8.71 10.08 -28.20
CA PRO A 37 7.66 11.04 -28.54
C PRO A 37 7.58 12.19 -27.53
N ALA A 38 8.13 12.03 -26.31
CA ALA A 38 8.18 13.09 -25.31
C ALA A 38 9.44 12.99 -24.44
N VAL A 39 10.09 14.14 -24.20
CA VAL A 39 11.07 14.32 -23.12
C VAL A 39 10.45 15.09 -21.97
N VAL A 40 10.84 14.79 -20.73
CA VAL A 40 10.34 15.43 -19.52
C VAL A 40 11.52 16.07 -18.79
N VAL A 41 11.39 17.38 -18.55
CA VAL A 41 12.34 18.20 -17.80
C VAL A 41 11.64 18.87 -16.63
N ASN A 42 12.37 19.51 -15.73
CA ASN A 42 11.79 20.10 -14.53
C ASN A 42 12.14 21.58 -14.34
N LEU A 43 11.35 22.26 -13.51
CA LEU A 43 11.60 23.63 -13.11
C LEU A 43 11.16 23.88 -11.67
N PHE A 44 12.05 24.46 -10.86
CA PHE A 44 11.67 25.00 -9.55
C PHE A 44 10.96 26.34 -9.70
N ARG A 45 10.06 26.65 -8.76
CA ARG A 45 9.38 27.93 -8.70
C ARG A 45 10.40 29.07 -8.57
N GLY A 46 10.22 30.10 -9.39
CA GLY A 46 11.06 31.30 -9.36
C GLY A 46 12.36 31.20 -10.17
N VAL A 47 12.69 30.04 -10.74
CA VAL A 47 13.82 29.91 -11.67
C VAL A 47 13.48 30.67 -12.96
N LYS A 48 14.28 31.69 -13.26
CA LYS A 48 14.12 32.54 -14.46
C LYS A 48 14.91 32.06 -15.67
N LYS A 49 16.05 31.40 -15.43
CA LYS A 49 16.92 30.85 -16.48
C LYS A 49 17.17 29.37 -16.18
N PRO A 50 16.64 28.45 -16.99
CA PRO A 50 16.78 27.03 -16.72
C PRO A 50 18.24 26.57 -16.88
N GLY A 51 18.73 25.80 -15.90
CA GLY A 51 20.04 25.15 -15.93
C GLY A 51 19.93 23.63 -16.15
N GLY A 52 21.06 22.92 -16.05
CA GLY A 52 21.11 21.46 -16.18
C GLY A 52 20.45 20.96 -17.47
N ALA A 53 19.74 19.83 -17.40
CA ALA A 53 19.05 19.24 -18.54
C ALA A 53 17.95 20.16 -19.11
N THR A 54 17.18 20.87 -18.26
CA THR A 54 16.18 21.83 -18.73
C THR A 54 16.81 22.94 -19.56
N GLY A 55 17.98 23.46 -19.14
CA GLY A 55 18.73 24.45 -19.91
C GLY A 55 19.35 23.91 -21.20
N VAL A 56 19.77 22.64 -21.23
CA VAL A 56 20.22 21.95 -22.45
C VAL A 56 19.08 21.85 -23.46
N VAL A 57 17.91 21.39 -23.03
CA VAL A 57 16.70 21.32 -23.87
C VAL A 57 16.26 22.70 -24.33
N ASP A 58 16.26 23.71 -23.46
CA ASP A 58 15.89 25.08 -23.80
C ASP A 58 16.77 25.65 -24.93
N ARG A 59 18.10 25.50 -24.83
CA ARG A 59 19.01 25.93 -25.89
C ARG A 59 18.75 25.22 -27.21
N ALA A 60 18.49 23.91 -27.18
CA ALA A 60 18.17 23.13 -28.37
C ALA A 60 16.81 23.55 -29.00
N LEU A 61 15.89 24.10 -28.20
CA LEU A 61 14.63 24.68 -28.68
C LEU A 61 14.77 26.16 -29.10
N GLY A 62 15.94 26.77 -28.94
CA GLY A 62 16.19 28.18 -29.26
C GLY A 62 15.69 29.16 -28.21
N GLY A 63 15.66 28.77 -26.93
CA GLY A 63 15.27 29.65 -25.82
C GLY A 63 13.76 29.65 -25.49
N LEU A 64 12.98 28.77 -26.11
CA LEU A 64 11.52 28.74 -25.97
C LEU A 64 11.03 28.46 -24.55
N ILE A 65 11.74 27.65 -23.75
CA ILE A 65 11.37 27.43 -22.35
C ILE A 65 11.61 28.72 -21.56
N SER A 66 12.72 29.41 -21.81
CA SER A 66 13.00 30.70 -21.18
C SER A 66 11.95 31.77 -21.54
N GLU A 67 11.53 31.85 -22.80
CA GLU A 67 10.47 32.75 -23.26
C GLU A 67 9.15 32.50 -22.51
N LEU A 68 8.71 31.24 -22.43
CA LEU A 68 7.49 30.88 -21.69
C LEU A 68 7.58 31.12 -20.17
N ILE A 69 8.80 31.10 -19.59
CA ILE A 69 9.03 31.50 -18.19
C ILE A 69 8.88 33.02 -18.04
N GLU A 70 9.38 33.81 -18.98
CA GLU A 70 9.31 35.27 -18.97
C GLU A 70 7.86 35.76 -19.15
N GLU A 71 7.10 35.11 -20.03
CA GLU A 71 5.67 35.37 -20.27
C GLU A 71 4.77 34.88 -19.11
N GLY A 72 5.32 34.07 -18.19
CA GLY A 72 4.62 33.58 -17.02
C GLY A 72 3.71 32.38 -17.28
N GLU A 73 3.89 31.69 -18.40
CA GLU A 73 3.22 30.41 -18.71
C GLU A 73 3.84 29.22 -17.97
N ILE A 74 5.12 29.30 -17.65
CA ILE A 74 5.83 28.33 -16.81
C ILE A 74 6.26 29.00 -15.51
N LYS A 75 5.60 28.63 -14.40
CA LYS A 75 5.85 29.20 -13.06
C LYS A 75 6.60 28.26 -12.13
N GLY A 76 6.68 26.97 -12.47
CA GLY A 76 7.37 25.95 -11.69
C GLY A 76 6.63 25.55 -10.41
N GLY A 77 5.30 25.69 -10.33
CA GLY A 77 4.48 25.18 -9.24
C GLY A 77 4.48 23.66 -9.15
N THR A 78 4.33 23.09 -7.95
CA THR A 78 4.37 21.62 -7.76
C THR A 78 3.29 20.91 -8.59
N GLY A 79 3.71 20.05 -9.52
CA GLY A 79 2.82 19.30 -10.41
C GLY A 79 2.26 20.12 -11.57
N GLU A 80 2.69 21.37 -11.74
CA GLU A 80 2.42 22.16 -12.94
C GLU A 80 3.04 21.45 -14.16
N THR A 81 2.31 21.40 -15.27
CA THR A 81 2.77 20.74 -16.49
C THR A 81 2.53 21.63 -17.70
N THR A 82 3.60 21.93 -18.43
CA THR A 82 3.53 22.71 -19.68
C THR A 82 4.10 21.88 -20.82
N LEU A 83 3.26 21.61 -21.82
CA LEU A 83 3.61 20.78 -22.98
C LEU A 83 3.99 21.68 -24.16
N ILE A 84 5.19 21.49 -24.68
CA ILE A 84 5.76 22.24 -25.79
C ILE A 84 5.92 21.30 -26.98
N HIS A 85 5.51 21.73 -28.17
CA HIS A 85 5.75 21.03 -29.42
C HIS A 85 7.07 21.48 -30.02
N THR A 86 7.96 20.53 -30.31
CA THR A 86 9.36 20.85 -30.68
C THR A 86 9.52 21.21 -32.15
N LEU A 87 8.53 20.88 -32.98
CA LEU A 87 8.51 21.13 -34.42
C LEU A 87 9.79 20.63 -35.13
N GLY A 88 10.36 19.52 -34.64
CA GLY A 88 11.55 18.89 -35.22
C GLY A 88 12.89 19.53 -34.82
N LYS A 89 12.90 20.53 -33.92
CA LYS A 89 14.16 21.13 -33.41
C LYS A 89 15.03 20.13 -32.62
N ILE A 90 14.42 19.12 -32.03
CA ILE A 90 15.08 18.00 -31.35
C ILE A 90 14.41 16.68 -31.77
N LYS A 91 15.04 15.53 -31.48
CA LYS A 91 14.52 14.20 -31.83
C LYS A 91 13.11 13.97 -31.28
N ALA A 92 12.86 14.40 -30.05
CA ALA A 92 11.56 14.25 -29.42
C ALA A 92 10.52 15.23 -30.00
N SER A 93 9.31 14.75 -30.28
CA SER A 93 8.23 15.60 -30.83
C SER A 93 7.64 16.59 -29.82
N ARG A 94 7.80 16.29 -28.52
CA ARG A 94 7.22 17.07 -27.42
C ARG A 94 8.21 17.19 -26.25
N VAL A 95 8.15 18.30 -25.55
CA VAL A 95 8.84 18.53 -24.27
C VAL A 95 7.78 18.85 -23.23
N LEU A 96 7.79 18.12 -22.11
CA LEU A 96 6.96 18.41 -20.96
C LEU A 96 7.83 19.03 -19.86
N VAL A 97 7.51 20.26 -19.46
CA VAL A 97 8.14 20.91 -18.32
C VAL A 97 7.29 20.65 -17.07
N ALA A 98 7.87 19.98 -16.09
CA ALA A 98 7.22 19.61 -14.84
C ALA A 98 7.69 20.52 -13.68
N GLY A 99 6.76 21.22 -13.05
CA GLY A 99 7.05 22.11 -11.94
C GLY A 99 7.28 21.34 -10.63
N LEU A 100 8.36 21.68 -9.92
CA LEU A 100 8.72 21.07 -8.63
C LEU A 100 8.20 21.87 -7.43
N GLY A 101 7.78 23.12 -7.63
CA GLY A 101 7.37 24.02 -6.56
C GLY A 101 8.53 24.78 -5.92
N PRO A 102 8.31 25.36 -4.74
CA PRO A 102 9.35 26.05 -3.97
C PRO A 102 10.49 25.10 -3.56
N GLN A 103 11.73 25.55 -3.71
CA GLN A 103 12.92 24.71 -3.41
C GLN A 103 13.04 24.38 -1.91
N ASP A 104 12.61 25.27 -1.02
CA ASP A 104 12.58 25.09 0.44
C ASP A 104 11.57 24.04 0.92
N LYS A 105 10.64 23.63 0.06
CA LYS A 105 9.62 22.60 0.33
C LYS A 105 9.82 21.35 -0.51
N PHE A 106 10.97 21.23 -1.16
CA PHE A 106 11.27 20.12 -2.06
C PHE A 106 11.76 18.89 -1.30
N ASP A 107 11.16 17.74 -1.61
CA ASP A 107 11.53 16.45 -1.04
C ASP A 107 11.19 15.30 -2.01
N ALA A 108 11.42 14.07 -1.58
CA ALA A 108 11.07 12.88 -2.38
C ALA A 108 9.54 12.72 -2.59
N GLN A 109 8.68 13.26 -1.72
CA GLN A 109 7.22 13.24 -1.91
C GLN A 109 6.78 14.16 -3.05
N VAL A 110 7.46 15.29 -3.23
CA VAL A 110 7.28 16.13 -4.43
C VAL A 110 7.60 15.34 -5.69
N VAL A 111 8.73 14.62 -5.73
CA VAL A 111 9.12 13.80 -6.89
C VAL A 111 8.06 12.74 -7.21
N ARG A 112 7.57 11.99 -6.21
CA ARG A 112 6.47 11.02 -6.40
C ARG A 112 5.24 11.66 -7.03
N ARG A 113 4.79 12.80 -6.49
CA ARG A 113 3.60 13.50 -6.99
C ARG A 113 3.79 14.02 -8.41
N VAL A 114 4.95 14.58 -8.72
CA VAL A 114 5.29 15.09 -10.04
C VAL A 114 5.35 13.94 -11.05
N SER A 115 6.04 12.85 -10.74
CA SER A 115 6.11 11.66 -11.60
C SER A 115 4.72 11.06 -11.86
N ALA A 116 3.86 11.01 -10.84
CA ALA A 116 2.47 10.59 -11.01
C ALA A 116 1.69 11.49 -11.98
N GLU A 117 1.83 12.81 -11.87
CA GLU A 117 1.14 13.74 -12.77
C GLU A 117 1.69 13.68 -14.20
N VAL A 118 3.01 13.58 -14.36
CA VAL A 118 3.69 13.46 -15.66
C VAL A 118 3.13 12.27 -16.45
N VAL A 119 3.14 11.07 -15.88
CA VAL A 119 2.68 9.87 -16.61
C VAL A 119 1.18 9.92 -16.88
N ARG A 120 0.38 10.47 -15.96
CA ARG A 120 -1.06 10.68 -16.18
C ARG A 120 -1.33 11.68 -17.30
N PHE A 121 -0.59 12.79 -17.32
CA PHE A 121 -0.72 13.83 -18.33
C PHE A 121 -0.35 13.30 -19.70
N LEU A 122 0.80 12.62 -19.83
CA LEU A 122 1.27 12.05 -21.09
C LEU A 122 0.29 10.99 -21.62
N ARG A 123 -0.22 10.11 -20.75
CA ARG A 123 -1.29 9.15 -21.09
C ARG A 123 -2.52 9.85 -21.68
N ARG A 124 -3.00 10.94 -21.05
CA ARG A 124 -4.15 11.73 -21.55
C ARG A 124 -3.88 12.37 -22.92
N LYS A 125 -2.61 12.57 -23.29
CA LYS A 125 -2.19 13.11 -24.58
C LYS A 125 -1.88 12.02 -25.62
N GLY A 126 -2.17 10.76 -25.34
CA GLY A 126 -1.95 9.66 -26.27
C GLY A 126 -0.47 9.25 -26.40
N VAL A 127 0.37 9.61 -25.42
CA VAL A 127 1.79 9.25 -25.38
C VAL A 127 1.94 7.98 -24.56
N SER A 128 2.53 6.94 -25.16
CA SER A 128 2.76 5.64 -24.51
C SER A 128 4.15 5.47 -23.90
N HIS A 129 5.14 6.29 -24.29
CA HIS A 129 6.48 6.24 -23.72
C HIS A 129 7.13 7.62 -23.65
N ALA A 130 8.04 7.82 -22.70
CA ALA A 130 8.77 9.08 -22.55
C ALA A 130 10.16 8.89 -21.95
N VAL A 131 11.01 9.90 -22.13
CA VAL A 131 12.31 10.01 -21.47
C VAL A 131 12.24 11.13 -20.43
N THR A 132 12.80 10.92 -19.25
CA THR A 132 12.87 11.94 -18.20
C THR A 132 14.24 12.00 -17.56
N ILE A 133 14.58 13.11 -16.92
CA ILE A 133 15.72 13.18 -16.00
C ILE A 133 15.35 12.66 -14.60
N ALA A 134 16.36 12.34 -13.80
CA ALA A 134 16.20 12.12 -12.36
C ALA A 134 15.84 13.44 -11.64
N HIS A 135 14.55 13.68 -11.43
CA HIS A 135 14.07 14.91 -10.81
C HIS A 135 14.61 15.08 -9.38
N GLY A 136 15.33 16.18 -9.14
CA GLY A 136 15.84 16.53 -7.81
C GLY A 136 17.24 16.01 -7.50
N ALA A 137 17.75 15.01 -8.23
CA ALA A 137 19.10 14.47 -8.03
C ALA A 137 20.23 15.41 -8.47
N GLY A 138 19.90 16.60 -9.01
CA GLY A 138 20.84 17.67 -9.34
C GLY A 138 20.80 18.79 -8.30
N ILE A 139 20.41 20.00 -8.73
CA ILE A 139 20.30 21.19 -7.86
C ILE A 139 19.30 21.05 -6.69
N GLY A 140 18.41 20.05 -6.76
CA GLY A 140 17.49 19.72 -5.68
C GLY A 140 18.14 18.98 -4.51
N GLY A 141 19.38 18.49 -4.66
CA GLY A 141 20.15 17.86 -3.58
C GLY A 141 19.63 16.51 -3.09
N LEU A 142 18.70 15.86 -3.81
CA LEU A 142 18.27 14.52 -3.45
C LEU A 142 19.34 13.49 -3.79
N ASP A 143 19.45 12.48 -2.94
CA ASP A 143 20.20 11.27 -3.24
C ASP A 143 19.69 10.63 -4.56
N PRO A 144 20.57 10.24 -5.49
CA PRO A 144 20.16 9.69 -6.79
C PRO A 144 19.34 8.41 -6.67
N GLN A 145 19.66 7.54 -5.70
CA GLN A 145 18.88 6.32 -5.45
C GLN A 145 17.47 6.66 -4.94
N LEU A 146 17.34 7.59 -3.98
CA LEU A 146 16.04 8.05 -3.50
C LEU A 146 15.22 8.74 -4.61
N SER A 147 15.86 9.50 -5.50
CA SER A 147 15.21 10.09 -6.67
C SER A 147 14.65 9.02 -7.61
N GLY A 148 15.43 7.99 -7.93
CA GLY A 148 14.98 6.88 -8.77
C GLY A 148 13.80 6.13 -8.16
N GLN A 149 13.86 5.87 -6.85
CA GLN A 149 12.78 5.24 -6.10
C GLN A 149 11.49 6.06 -6.15
N ALA A 150 11.57 7.36 -5.86
CA ALA A 150 10.43 8.26 -5.87
C ALA A 150 9.78 8.39 -7.25
N ILE A 151 10.58 8.39 -8.33
CA ILE A 151 10.07 8.41 -9.71
C ILE A 151 9.27 7.14 -10.00
N ALA A 152 9.83 5.97 -9.68
CA ALA A 152 9.17 4.71 -9.93
C ALA A 152 7.87 4.57 -9.13
N GLU A 153 7.90 4.90 -7.84
CA GLU A 153 6.71 4.88 -6.99
C GLU A 153 5.62 5.81 -7.49
N GLY A 154 5.98 7.05 -7.81
CA GLY A 154 5.06 8.03 -8.37
C GLY A 154 4.44 7.58 -9.69
N ALA A 155 5.25 7.06 -10.61
CA ALA A 155 4.80 6.64 -11.93
C ALA A 155 3.83 5.44 -11.85
N HIS A 156 4.21 4.37 -11.15
CA HIS A 156 3.36 3.18 -10.99
C HIS A 156 2.05 3.51 -10.25
N LEU A 157 2.13 4.17 -9.08
CA LEU A 157 0.94 4.52 -8.29
C LEU A 157 0.09 5.60 -8.98
N GLY A 158 0.70 6.43 -9.82
CA GLY A 158 0.06 7.41 -10.68
C GLY A 158 -0.85 6.76 -11.72
N LEU A 159 -0.39 5.67 -12.33
CA LEU A 159 -1.14 4.98 -13.38
C LEU A 159 -2.20 4.00 -12.85
N TYR A 160 -2.11 3.60 -11.58
CA TYR A 160 -3.06 2.70 -10.93
C TYR A 160 -4.52 3.12 -11.16
N ARG A 161 -5.35 2.15 -11.55
CA ARG A 161 -6.79 2.25 -11.69
C ARG A 161 -7.41 0.92 -11.28
N PHE A 162 -8.40 0.96 -10.41
CA PHE A 162 -9.23 -0.21 -10.12
C PHE A 162 -10.50 -0.15 -10.98
N GLY A 163 -10.66 -1.09 -11.90
CA GLY A 163 -11.73 -1.07 -12.90
C GLY A 163 -12.27 -2.44 -13.28
N ASN A 164 -11.97 -3.49 -12.50
CA ASN A 164 -12.26 -4.90 -12.83
C ASN A 164 -13.74 -5.18 -13.10
N TYR A 165 -14.63 -4.35 -12.56
CA TYR A 165 -16.09 -4.48 -12.65
C TYR A 165 -16.74 -3.55 -13.69
N LEU A 166 -15.95 -2.71 -14.37
CA LEU A 166 -16.45 -1.83 -15.41
C LEU A 166 -16.66 -2.63 -16.70
N THR A 167 -17.89 -2.65 -17.21
CA THR A 167 -18.24 -3.36 -18.46
C THR A 167 -17.99 -2.53 -19.71
N LYS A 168 -17.81 -1.22 -19.56
CA LYS A 168 -17.42 -0.32 -20.64
C LYS A 168 -15.92 -0.05 -20.53
N GLU A 169 -15.15 -0.66 -21.42
CA GLU A 169 -13.74 -0.28 -21.59
C GLU A 169 -13.67 1.13 -22.17
N ASN A 170 -12.80 1.96 -21.61
CA ASN A 170 -12.46 3.24 -22.20
C ASN A 170 -11.42 3.01 -23.32
N ASN A 171 -11.85 2.34 -24.40
CA ASN A 171 -11.00 1.90 -25.53
C ASN A 171 -10.34 3.04 -26.34
N ASN A 172 -10.52 4.29 -25.91
CA ASN A 172 -9.98 5.48 -26.56
C ASN A 172 -8.73 6.06 -25.87
N SER A 173 -8.20 5.45 -24.80
CA SER A 173 -6.97 5.92 -24.17
C SER A 173 -5.77 5.03 -24.47
N THR A 174 -4.75 5.59 -25.11
CA THR A 174 -3.39 5.01 -25.12
C THR A 174 -2.92 4.81 -23.68
N GLU A 175 -2.46 3.62 -23.33
CA GLU A 175 -1.83 3.38 -22.03
C GLU A 175 -0.37 3.84 -22.04
N PHE A 176 0.13 4.25 -20.88
CA PHE A 176 1.52 4.66 -20.70
C PHE A 176 2.34 3.45 -20.27
N GLU A 177 3.22 2.98 -21.14
CA GLU A 177 3.88 1.68 -21.05
C GLU A 177 5.36 1.77 -20.65
N GLU A 178 6.08 2.84 -21.00
CA GLU A 178 7.53 2.91 -20.79
C GLU A 178 8.02 4.31 -20.35
N LEU A 179 8.86 4.35 -19.31
CA LEU A 179 9.57 5.56 -18.87
C LEU A 179 11.07 5.29 -18.80
N THR A 180 11.87 6.03 -19.57
CA THR A 180 13.33 5.93 -19.50
C THR A 180 13.88 7.11 -18.70
N VAL A 181 14.57 6.83 -17.60
CA VAL A 181 15.28 7.84 -16.81
C VAL A 181 16.71 7.96 -17.35
N VAL A 182 17.12 9.14 -17.79
CA VAL A 182 18.47 9.39 -18.31
C VAL A 182 19.32 10.16 -17.31
N GLU A 183 20.60 9.81 -17.25
CA GLU A 183 21.64 10.49 -16.46
C GLU A 183 22.98 10.39 -17.19
N LEU A 184 23.71 11.50 -17.32
CA LEU A 184 24.98 11.50 -18.06
C LEU A 184 26.06 10.71 -17.31
N ASP A 185 26.11 10.86 -15.99
CA ASP A 185 27.09 10.16 -15.17
C ASP A 185 26.71 8.69 -14.95
N LYS A 186 27.58 7.77 -15.36
CA LYS A 186 27.35 6.33 -15.25
C LYS A 186 27.20 5.85 -13.79
N GLY A 187 27.89 6.48 -12.85
CA GLY A 187 27.81 6.14 -11.42
C GLY A 187 26.43 6.48 -10.87
N ARG A 188 26.00 7.72 -11.06
CA ARG A 188 24.66 8.19 -10.68
C ARG A 188 23.55 7.43 -11.38
N ALA A 189 23.71 7.10 -12.67
CA ALA A 189 22.76 6.26 -13.40
C ALA A 189 22.57 4.89 -12.74
N LYS A 190 23.65 4.27 -12.22
CA LYS A 190 23.57 3.00 -11.48
C LYS A 190 22.82 3.15 -10.16
N GLU A 191 23.05 4.23 -9.42
CA GLU A 191 22.34 4.53 -8.16
C GLU A 191 20.85 4.77 -8.41
N ILE A 192 20.50 5.58 -9.42
CA ILE A 192 19.13 5.79 -9.88
C ILE A 192 18.48 4.45 -10.26
N GLY A 193 19.20 3.58 -10.98
CA GLY A 193 18.74 2.24 -11.34
C GLY A 193 18.43 1.36 -10.13
N ALA A 194 19.26 1.39 -9.08
CA ALA A 194 18.98 0.71 -7.82
C ALA A 194 17.71 1.27 -7.15
N GLY A 195 17.53 2.59 -7.21
CA GLY A 195 16.34 3.29 -6.74
C GLY A 195 15.08 2.87 -7.48
N VAL A 196 15.11 2.93 -8.81
CA VAL A 196 14.00 2.52 -9.68
C VAL A 196 13.59 1.08 -9.38
N LYS A 197 14.54 0.15 -9.25
CA LYS A 197 14.25 -1.24 -8.92
C LYS A 197 13.49 -1.37 -7.60
N LEU A 198 13.95 -0.69 -6.54
CA LEU A 198 13.30 -0.71 -5.23
C LEU A 198 11.91 -0.03 -5.27
N GLY A 199 11.81 1.09 -5.96
CA GLY A 199 10.55 1.84 -6.10
C GLY A 199 9.50 1.07 -6.91
N THR A 200 9.91 0.38 -7.98
CA THR A 200 9.02 -0.51 -8.75
C THR A 200 8.50 -1.64 -7.85
N SER A 201 9.38 -2.34 -7.13
CA SER A 201 9.00 -3.41 -6.18
C SER A 201 8.00 -2.92 -5.12
N THR A 202 8.28 -1.76 -4.51
CA THR A 202 7.43 -1.16 -3.47
C THR A 202 6.06 -0.75 -4.02
N ALA A 203 6.04 -0.15 -5.21
CA ALA A 203 4.82 0.36 -5.82
C ALA A 203 3.91 -0.74 -6.36
N THR A 204 4.46 -1.77 -7.02
CA THR A 204 3.67 -2.92 -7.49
C THR A 204 3.12 -3.71 -6.32
N SER A 205 3.87 -3.87 -5.24
CA SER A 205 3.39 -4.50 -4.00
C SER A 205 2.29 -3.66 -3.34
N SER A 206 2.44 -2.33 -3.31
CA SER A 206 1.38 -1.42 -2.84
C SER A 206 0.11 -1.49 -3.69
N ILE A 207 0.25 -1.71 -5.01
CA ILE A 207 -0.87 -1.93 -5.92
C ILE A 207 -1.59 -3.24 -5.59
N ILE A 208 -0.87 -4.31 -5.25
CA ILE A 208 -1.47 -5.58 -4.83
C ILE A 208 -2.29 -5.40 -3.54
N ALA A 209 -1.77 -4.66 -2.56
CA ALA A 209 -2.56 -4.29 -1.38
C ALA A 209 -3.82 -3.50 -1.75
N ARG A 210 -3.70 -2.50 -2.65
CA ARG A 210 -4.84 -1.70 -3.12
C ARG A 210 -5.87 -2.54 -3.87
N ASP A 211 -5.44 -3.50 -4.68
CA ASP A 211 -6.35 -4.38 -5.40
C ASP A 211 -7.17 -5.21 -4.42
N MET A 212 -6.54 -5.82 -3.41
CA MET A 212 -7.28 -6.55 -2.38
C MET A 212 -8.26 -5.65 -1.61
N VAL A 213 -7.86 -4.43 -1.24
CA VAL A 213 -8.71 -3.48 -0.50
C VAL A 213 -9.86 -2.92 -1.35
N ASN A 214 -9.64 -2.71 -2.66
CA ASN A 214 -10.66 -2.18 -3.56
C ASN A 214 -11.63 -3.25 -4.06
N GLU A 215 -11.23 -4.51 -4.01
CA GLU A 215 -12.07 -5.65 -4.34
C GLU A 215 -13.34 -5.68 -3.48
N PRO A 216 -14.54 -5.89 -4.07
CA PRO A 216 -15.76 -6.07 -3.29
C PRO A 216 -15.68 -7.30 -2.37
N ALA A 217 -16.28 -7.24 -1.18
CA ALA A 217 -16.21 -8.32 -0.20
C ALA A 217 -16.75 -9.68 -0.71
N ASN A 218 -17.73 -9.68 -1.61
CA ASN A 218 -18.23 -10.90 -2.24
C ASN A 218 -17.23 -11.57 -3.21
N HIS A 219 -16.08 -10.93 -3.48
CA HIS A 219 -15.00 -11.44 -4.30
C HIS A 219 -13.67 -11.56 -3.53
N MET A 220 -13.42 -10.67 -2.57
CA MET A 220 -12.28 -10.76 -1.64
C MET A 220 -12.73 -11.36 -0.31
N THR A 221 -13.06 -12.65 -0.32
CA THR A 221 -13.35 -13.38 0.92
C THR A 221 -12.04 -13.76 1.64
N PRO A 222 -12.08 -14.25 2.90
CA PRO A 222 -10.90 -14.77 3.59
C PRO A 222 -10.19 -15.86 2.78
N THR A 223 -10.94 -16.72 2.09
CA THR A 223 -10.37 -17.73 1.18
C THR A 223 -9.63 -17.07 0.02
N SER A 224 -10.23 -16.09 -0.67
CA SER A 224 -9.56 -15.40 -1.77
C SER A 224 -8.35 -14.57 -1.32
N MET A 225 -8.39 -14.00 -0.11
CA MET A 225 -7.23 -13.34 0.49
C MET A 225 -6.08 -14.33 0.77
N ALA A 226 -6.40 -15.55 1.23
CA ALA A 226 -5.41 -16.61 1.40
C ALA A 226 -4.82 -17.08 0.05
N GLU A 227 -5.62 -17.17 -1.00
CA GLU A 227 -5.15 -17.47 -2.36
C GLU A 227 -4.21 -16.37 -2.90
N ALA A 228 -4.53 -15.09 -2.66
CA ALA A 228 -3.66 -13.97 -3.00
C ALA A 228 -2.31 -14.07 -2.27
N ALA A 229 -2.31 -14.41 -0.97
CA ALA A 229 -1.10 -14.65 -0.21
C ALA A 229 -0.29 -15.85 -0.72
N GLN A 230 -0.96 -16.94 -1.10
CA GLN A 230 -0.31 -18.11 -1.71
C GLN A 230 0.37 -17.75 -3.04
N LYS A 231 -0.27 -16.90 -3.85
CA LYS A 231 0.34 -16.39 -5.08
C LYS A 231 1.62 -15.61 -4.79
N VAL A 232 1.57 -14.65 -3.85
CA VAL A 232 2.76 -13.89 -3.42
C VAL A 232 3.88 -14.83 -2.94
N ALA A 233 3.54 -15.78 -2.07
CA ALA A 233 4.51 -16.71 -1.53
C ALA A 233 5.15 -17.58 -2.63
N LYS A 234 4.35 -18.09 -3.57
CA LYS A 234 4.83 -18.88 -4.72
C LYS A 234 5.76 -18.06 -5.61
N ASP A 235 5.35 -16.85 -6.00
CA ASP A 235 6.10 -16.00 -6.93
C ASP A 235 7.46 -15.59 -6.34
N GLN A 236 7.53 -15.46 -5.01
CA GLN A 236 8.75 -15.04 -4.29
C GLN A 236 9.54 -16.20 -3.64
N GLY A 237 9.06 -17.44 -3.76
CA GLY A 237 9.69 -18.60 -3.11
C GLY A 237 9.66 -18.56 -1.58
N LEU A 238 8.63 -17.96 -0.99
CA LEU A 238 8.40 -17.92 0.45
C LEU A 238 7.65 -19.18 0.91
N LYS A 239 7.87 -19.58 2.17
CA LYS A 239 7.10 -20.65 2.80
C LYS A 239 5.74 -20.07 3.24
N ILE A 240 4.65 -20.79 2.98
CA ILE A 240 3.31 -20.41 3.41
C ILE A 240 2.57 -21.57 4.05
N GLN A 241 1.82 -21.28 5.11
CA GLN A 241 0.85 -22.15 5.75
C GLN A 241 -0.46 -21.38 5.91
N VAL A 242 -1.59 -22.04 5.71
CA VAL A 242 -2.92 -21.47 5.93
C VAL A 242 -3.66 -22.41 6.87
N LEU A 243 -4.08 -21.93 8.03
CA LEU A 243 -4.86 -22.71 8.99
C LEU A 243 -6.35 -22.46 8.77
N ASP A 244 -7.13 -23.53 8.79
CA ASP A 244 -8.59 -23.48 8.70
C ASP A 244 -9.28 -23.54 10.07
N ASN A 245 -10.60 -23.30 10.10
CA ASN A 245 -11.43 -23.33 11.30
C ASN A 245 -11.14 -24.54 12.24
N PRO A 246 -11.04 -25.80 11.77
CA PRO A 246 -10.80 -26.94 12.67
C PRO A 246 -9.42 -26.88 13.36
N GLU A 247 -8.39 -26.43 12.63
CA GLU A 247 -7.03 -26.31 13.16
C GLU A 247 -6.96 -25.19 14.19
N MET A 248 -7.54 -24.02 13.88
CA MET A 248 -7.60 -22.88 14.80
C MET A 248 -8.38 -23.22 16.09
N LYS A 249 -9.51 -23.96 15.97
CA LYS A 249 -10.24 -24.47 17.14
C LYS A 249 -9.40 -25.42 17.98
N LYS A 250 -8.66 -26.34 17.36
CA LYS A 250 -7.78 -27.28 18.05
C LYS A 250 -6.63 -26.56 18.78
N MET A 251 -6.16 -25.46 18.22
CA MET A 251 -5.13 -24.60 18.80
C MET A 251 -5.65 -23.66 19.90
N GLY A 252 -6.96 -23.68 20.20
CA GLY A 252 -7.54 -22.86 21.26
C GLY A 252 -7.72 -21.39 20.89
N MET A 253 -7.75 -21.03 19.61
CA MET A 253 -7.95 -19.65 19.12
C MET A 253 -9.42 -19.20 19.26
N GLY A 254 -9.96 -19.25 20.48
CA GLY A 254 -11.38 -19.00 20.73
C GLY A 254 -11.79 -17.54 20.58
N ALA A 255 -10.85 -16.58 20.71
CA ALA A 255 -11.14 -15.17 20.47
C ALA A 255 -11.38 -14.91 18.97
N PHE A 256 -10.50 -15.45 18.11
CA PHE A 256 -10.69 -15.44 16.67
C PHE A 256 -11.97 -16.19 16.30
N MET A 257 -12.11 -17.45 16.72
CA MET A 257 -13.24 -18.27 16.27
C MET A 257 -14.60 -17.72 16.72
N GLY A 258 -14.65 -16.96 17.82
CA GLY A 258 -15.83 -16.21 18.22
C GLY A 258 -16.25 -15.12 17.21
N VAL A 259 -15.31 -14.46 16.55
CA VAL A 259 -15.62 -13.50 15.47
C VAL A 259 -16.13 -14.24 14.22
N ALA A 260 -15.45 -15.31 13.84
CA ALA A 260 -15.68 -16.01 12.57
C ALA A 260 -17.00 -16.81 12.48
N GLN A 261 -17.63 -17.14 13.61
CA GLN A 261 -18.79 -18.06 13.65
C GLN A 261 -20.10 -17.50 13.08
N GLY A 262 -20.13 -16.22 12.67
CA GLY A 262 -21.31 -15.59 12.08
C GLY A 262 -21.54 -15.87 10.59
N THR A 263 -20.56 -16.43 9.89
CA THR A 263 -20.59 -16.70 8.43
C THR A 263 -20.27 -18.17 8.13
N ASP A 264 -20.69 -18.65 6.96
CA ASP A 264 -20.29 -19.96 6.43
C ASP A 264 -18.94 -19.90 5.70
N GLU A 265 -18.48 -18.70 5.34
CA GLU A 265 -17.17 -18.51 4.71
C GLU A 265 -16.06 -18.85 5.73
N PRO A 266 -15.16 -19.80 5.41
CA PRO A 266 -14.17 -20.27 6.36
C PRO A 266 -13.13 -19.18 6.68
N ALA A 267 -12.85 -18.99 7.97
CA ALA A 267 -11.75 -18.15 8.39
C ALA A 267 -10.40 -18.78 8.05
N LYS A 268 -9.40 -17.92 7.84
CA LYS A 268 -8.04 -18.29 7.46
C LYS A 268 -7.04 -17.57 8.35
N MET A 269 -6.17 -18.33 9.01
CA MET A 269 -4.92 -17.78 9.55
C MET A 269 -3.82 -17.98 8.51
N ILE A 270 -3.41 -16.91 7.85
CA ILE A 270 -2.41 -16.94 6.78
C ILE A 270 -1.03 -16.66 7.38
N ILE A 271 -0.09 -17.58 7.21
CA ILE A 271 1.24 -17.52 7.81
C ILE A 271 2.29 -17.60 6.70
N ILE A 272 3.05 -16.53 6.49
CA ILE A 272 4.12 -16.48 5.47
C ILE A 272 5.46 -16.32 6.19
N ARG A 273 6.45 -17.14 5.81
CA ARG A 273 7.80 -17.13 6.38
C ARG A 273 8.86 -16.81 5.36
N TYR A 274 9.73 -15.89 5.75
CA TYR A 274 10.97 -15.56 5.07
C TYR A 274 12.16 -15.82 6.02
N GLU A 275 13.12 -16.63 5.58
CA GLU A 275 14.31 -17.03 6.36
C GLU A 275 15.56 -16.35 5.79
N GLY A 276 15.71 -15.04 6.02
CA GLY A 276 16.86 -14.26 5.55
C GLY A 276 18.11 -14.36 6.43
N ASP A 277 17.98 -14.84 7.67
CA ASP A 277 19.10 -15.05 8.60
C ASP A 277 18.88 -16.29 9.50
N PRO A 278 18.75 -17.50 8.93
CA PRO A 278 18.30 -18.69 9.66
C PRO A 278 19.24 -19.13 10.79
N LYS A 279 20.50 -18.65 10.80
CA LYS A 279 21.48 -18.93 11.85
C LYS A 279 21.34 -18.02 13.08
N ASN A 280 20.57 -16.94 12.98
CA ASN A 280 20.37 -15.96 14.03
C ASN A 280 18.86 -15.79 14.30
N PRO A 281 18.23 -16.71 15.06
CA PRO A 281 16.79 -16.69 15.28
C PRO A 281 16.30 -15.41 15.96
N GLU A 282 17.12 -14.73 16.77
CA GLU A 282 16.79 -13.45 17.44
C GLU A 282 16.78 -12.24 16.48
N ASN A 283 17.39 -12.38 15.30
CA ASN A 283 17.23 -11.44 14.20
C ASN A 283 15.92 -11.73 13.46
N ASN A 284 14.79 -11.53 14.14
CA ASN A 284 13.46 -11.74 13.62
C ASN A 284 12.55 -10.50 13.68
N LEU A 285 11.49 -10.49 12.88
CA LEU A 285 10.42 -9.52 12.94
C LEU A 285 9.10 -10.21 12.59
N GLY A 286 8.05 -9.97 13.38
CA GLY A 286 6.70 -10.39 13.07
C GLY A 286 5.88 -9.23 12.53
N LEU A 287 5.23 -9.46 11.39
CA LEU A 287 4.29 -8.52 10.78
C LEU A 287 2.89 -9.10 10.89
N ILE A 288 2.02 -8.48 11.67
CA ILE A 288 0.70 -9.02 11.99
C ILE A 288 -0.37 -8.17 11.35
N GLY A 289 -1.32 -8.77 10.64
CA GLY A 289 -2.31 -8.02 9.85
C GLY A 289 -3.73 -8.35 10.24
N LYS A 290 -4.55 -7.33 10.53
CA LYS A 290 -6.02 -7.46 10.59
C LYS A 290 -6.57 -7.75 9.20
N GLY A 291 -7.22 -8.88 9.01
CA GLY A 291 -7.77 -9.33 7.73
C GLY A 291 -9.29 -9.44 7.70
N ILE A 292 -10.03 -8.50 8.29
CA ILE A 292 -11.49 -8.56 8.27
C ILE A 292 -12.01 -8.18 6.88
N THR A 293 -12.39 -9.16 6.07
CA THR A 293 -12.72 -8.94 4.65
C THR A 293 -14.06 -8.25 4.45
N PHE A 294 -14.94 -8.36 5.45
CA PHE A 294 -16.09 -7.49 5.59
C PHE A 294 -16.49 -7.39 7.06
N ASP A 295 -16.77 -6.17 7.52
CA ASP A 295 -17.16 -5.90 8.89
C ASP A 295 -18.54 -5.23 8.95
N THR A 296 -19.55 -5.99 9.33
CA THR A 296 -20.89 -5.43 9.62
C THR A 296 -21.00 -4.90 11.04
N GLY A 297 -20.02 -5.18 11.90
CA GLY A 297 -20.09 -5.07 13.35
C GLY A 297 -20.72 -6.26 14.07
N GLY A 298 -21.06 -7.34 13.35
CA GLY A 298 -21.76 -8.50 13.92
C GLY A 298 -23.16 -8.16 14.42
N ILE A 299 -23.49 -8.58 15.65
CA ILE A 299 -24.78 -8.28 16.31
C ILE A 299 -24.87 -6.81 16.74
N SER A 300 -23.74 -6.20 17.12
CA SER A 300 -23.56 -4.75 17.31
C SER A 300 -23.49 -4.04 15.95
N LEU A 301 -24.53 -4.22 15.13
CA LEU A 301 -24.57 -3.83 13.73
C LEU A 301 -24.23 -2.35 13.50
N LYS A 302 -23.30 -2.09 12.57
CA LYS A 302 -22.96 -0.73 12.15
C LYS A 302 -24.16 -0.03 11.50
N PRO A 303 -24.24 1.31 11.58
CA PRO A 303 -25.19 2.07 10.79
C PRO A 303 -25.01 1.83 9.28
N PRO A 304 -26.07 1.90 8.45
CA PRO A 304 -25.97 1.63 7.02
C PRO A 304 -25.01 2.56 6.26
N GLY A 305 -24.91 3.83 6.66
CA GLY A 305 -24.08 4.82 5.97
C GLY A 305 -22.59 4.54 6.13
N GLY A 306 -21.88 4.28 5.03
CA GLY A 306 -20.45 4.01 5.02
C GLY A 306 -20.08 2.55 5.23
N MET A 307 -21.04 1.66 5.48
CA MET A 307 -20.81 0.22 5.64
C MET A 307 -20.24 -0.41 4.35
N GLU A 308 -20.56 0.15 3.18
CA GLU A 308 -20.00 -0.30 1.90
C GLU A 308 -18.47 -0.16 1.81
N ALA A 309 -17.87 0.71 2.62
CA ALA A 309 -16.42 0.87 2.72
C ALA A 309 -15.75 -0.18 3.62
N MET A 310 -16.51 -0.97 4.38
CA MET A 310 -15.98 -1.99 5.32
C MET A 310 -15.33 -3.19 4.63
N LYS A 311 -15.43 -3.28 3.30
CA LYS A 311 -14.54 -4.15 2.51
C LYS A 311 -13.05 -3.83 2.71
N GLY A 312 -12.73 -2.59 3.10
CA GLY A 312 -11.36 -2.15 3.37
C GLY A 312 -10.84 -2.51 4.75
N ASP A 313 -11.62 -3.22 5.58
CA ASP A 313 -11.25 -3.55 6.95
C ASP A 313 -10.20 -4.69 7.08
N MET A 314 -9.75 -5.16 5.93
CA MET A 314 -8.64 -6.10 5.74
C MET A 314 -7.35 -5.40 5.27
N ALA A 315 -7.31 -4.07 5.20
CA ALA A 315 -6.17 -3.31 4.68
C ALA A 315 -4.87 -3.56 5.46
N GLY A 316 -4.95 -3.84 6.75
CA GLY A 316 -3.82 -4.28 7.57
C GLY A 316 -3.19 -5.56 7.04
N GLY A 317 -3.98 -6.62 6.88
CA GLY A 317 -3.57 -7.88 6.28
C GLY A 317 -3.08 -7.73 4.85
N ALA A 318 -3.74 -6.90 4.04
CA ALA A 318 -3.34 -6.59 2.67
C ALA A 318 -1.92 -6.01 2.61
N SER A 319 -1.63 -5.04 3.50
CA SER A 319 -0.32 -4.38 3.59
C SER A 319 0.77 -5.35 4.04
N VAL A 320 0.47 -6.27 4.97
CA VAL A 320 1.42 -7.29 5.44
C VAL A 320 1.75 -8.30 4.34
N ILE A 321 0.74 -8.77 3.59
CA ILE A 321 0.97 -9.66 2.43
C ILE A 321 1.84 -8.95 1.38
N ALA A 322 1.54 -7.69 1.07
CA ALA A 322 2.34 -6.89 0.14
C ALA A 322 3.77 -6.64 0.65
N ALA A 323 3.97 -6.41 1.94
CA ALA A 323 5.30 -6.27 2.53
C ALA A 323 6.14 -7.55 2.33
N MET A 324 5.52 -8.73 2.47
CA MET A 324 6.20 -10.00 2.22
C MET A 324 6.64 -10.15 0.76
N GLN A 325 5.91 -9.58 -0.20
CA GLN A 325 6.36 -9.53 -1.58
C GLN A 325 7.67 -8.76 -1.72
N VAL A 326 7.73 -7.52 -1.19
CA VAL A 326 8.95 -6.69 -1.22
C VAL A 326 10.10 -7.42 -0.53
N ILE A 327 9.85 -8.03 0.64
CA ILE A 327 10.86 -8.79 1.39
C ILE A 327 11.40 -9.97 0.58
N GLY A 328 10.53 -10.72 -0.11
CA GLY A 328 10.94 -11.82 -0.98
C GLY A 328 11.76 -11.37 -2.19
N GLU A 329 11.49 -10.17 -2.71
CA GLU A 329 12.20 -9.57 -3.85
C GLU A 329 13.58 -9.01 -3.44
N ILE A 330 13.64 -8.23 -2.36
CA ILE A 330 14.87 -7.55 -1.90
C ILE A 330 15.78 -8.46 -1.07
N LYS A 331 15.22 -9.51 -0.46
CA LYS A 331 15.92 -10.53 0.32
C LYS A 331 16.79 -9.94 1.45
N PRO A 332 16.21 -9.21 2.40
CA PRO A 332 16.97 -8.58 3.48
C PRO A 332 17.53 -9.63 4.44
N LYS A 333 18.65 -9.34 5.12
CA LYS A 333 19.26 -10.29 6.06
C LYS A 333 18.55 -10.27 7.44
N ILE A 334 17.32 -10.78 7.48
CA ILE A 334 16.48 -10.89 8.68
C ILE A 334 15.44 -12.01 8.49
N ASN A 335 15.02 -12.69 9.57
CA ASN A 335 13.90 -13.62 9.52
C ASN A 335 12.58 -12.87 9.69
N VAL A 336 11.58 -13.11 8.84
CA VAL A 336 10.27 -12.46 8.95
C VAL A 336 9.15 -13.49 8.99
N LEU A 337 8.25 -13.33 9.97
CA LEU A 337 7.00 -14.06 10.06
C LEU A 337 5.84 -13.09 9.85
N ALA A 338 5.11 -13.25 8.75
CA ALA A 338 3.83 -12.59 8.58
C ALA A 338 2.69 -13.49 9.09
N VAL A 339 1.77 -12.93 9.86
CA VAL A 339 0.54 -13.61 10.32
C VAL A 339 -0.65 -12.70 10.04
N VAL A 340 -1.57 -13.15 9.19
CA VAL A 340 -2.79 -12.41 8.85
C VAL A 340 -4.01 -13.19 9.30
N ALA A 341 -4.81 -12.56 10.14
CA ALA A 341 -6.04 -13.13 10.68
C ALA A 341 -7.23 -12.73 9.80
N ALA A 342 -7.59 -13.59 8.85
CA ALA A 342 -8.61 -13.29 7.84
C ALA A 342 -9.96 -13.96 8.15
N THR A 343 -11.02 -13.16 8.23
CA THR A 343 -12.41 -13.62 8.45
C THR A 343 -13.42 -12.53 8.07
N GLU A 344 -14.71 -12.85 8.11
CA GLU A 344 -15.79 -11.86 8.02
C GLU A 344 -16.46 -11.73 9.38
N ASN A 345 -16.80 -10.51 9.77
CA ASN A 345 -17.64 -10.26 10.94
C ASN A 345 -19.07 -10.00 10.47
N MET A 346 -19.91 -11.04 10.57
CA MET A 346 -21.26 -11.06 10.02
C MET A 346 -22.30 -11.37 11.11
N PRO A 347 -23.53 -10.84 11.01
CA PRO A 347 -24.64 -11.39 11.78
C PRO A 347 -25.00 -12.78 11.24
N GLY A 348 -25.45 -13.66 12.11
CA GLY A 348 -25.84 -15.02 11.76
C GLY A 348 -26.44 -15.75 12.96
N ALA A 349 -27.08 -16.89 12.74
CA ALA A 349 -27.70 -17.68 13.81
C ALA A 349 -26.69 -18.13 14.89
N SER A 350 -25.42 -18.29 14.49
CA SER A 350 -24.31 -18.69 15.35
C SER A 350 -23.38 -17.52 15.70
N ALA A 351 -23.72 -16.27 15.34
CA ALA A 351 -22.87 -15.13 15.58
C ALA A 351 -22.62 -14.92 17.08
N GLN A 352 -21.41 -14.48 17.41
CA GLN A 352 -21.07 -14.02 18.75
C GLN A 352 -21.97 -12.85 19.17
N ARG A 353 -22.30 -12.80 20.46
CA ARG A 353 -23.24 -11.83 21.03
C ARG A 353 -22.54 -10.99 22.10
N PRO A 354 -22.99 -9.74 22.31
CA PRO A 354 -22.67 -9.02 23.53
C PRO A 354 -23.02 -9.84 24.79
N GLY A 355 -22.08 -9.99 25.71
CA GLY A 355 -22.16 -10.81 26.92
C GLY A 355 -21.53 -12.20 26.79
N ASP A 356 -21.17 -12.66 25.59
CA ASP A 356 -20.44 -13.92 25.43
C ASP A 356 -19.03 -13.79 26.03
N VAL A 357 -18.53 -14.87 26.65
CA VAL A 357 -17.13 -14.96 27.12
C VAL A 357 -16.38 -15.95 26.23
N VAL A 358 -15.33 -15.47 25.58
CA VAL A 358 -14.42 -16.30 24.78
C VAL A 358 -13.12 -16.56 25.52
N ARG A 359 -12.43 -17.65 25.16
CA ARG A 359 -11.08 -17.96 25.66
C ARG A 359 -10.08 -17.84 24.52
N ALA A 360 -9.12 -16.95 24.65
CA ALA A 360 -8.04 -16.77 23.70
C ALA A 360 -7.02 -17.93 23.79
N MET A 361 -6.16 -18.02 22.79
CA MET A 361 -5.12 -19.05 22.64
C MET A 361 -4.19 -19.15 23.85
N ASN A 362 -3.86 -18.02 24.47
CA ASN A 362 -3.04 -17.97 25.70
C ASN A 362 -3.82 -18.32 26.99
N GLY A 363 -5.07 -18.77 26.88
CA GLY A 363 -5.91 -19.18 27.99
C GLY A 363 -6.67 -18.03 28.67
N LYS A 364 -6.41 -16.76 28.35
CA LYS A 364 -7.16 -15.62 28.92
C LYS A 364 -8.61 -15.62 28.45
N THR A 365 -9.50 -15.19 29.31
CA THR A 365 -10.93 -15.04 29.04
C THR A 365 -11.27 -13.59 28.72
N ILE A 366 -12.13 -13.38 27.73
CA ILE A 366 -12.53 -12.06 27.24
C ILE A 366 -14.05 -12.00 27.18
N GLU A 367 -14.65 -11.10 27.94
CA GLU A 367 -16.06 -10.73 27.82
C GLU A 367 -16.24 -9.84 26.58
N VAL A 368 -17.10 -10.26 25.67
CA VAL A 368 -17.39 -9.53 24.44
C VAL A 368 -18.57 -8.63 24.71
N ILE A 369 -18.35 -7.33 24.87
CA ILE A 369 -19.44 -6.37 25.11
C ILE A 369 -19.82 -5.58 23.85
N ASN A 370 -18.98 -5.63 22.81
CA ASN A 370 -19.25 -5.03 21.52
C ASN A 370 -18.67 -5.91 20.41
N THR A 371 -19.52 -6.46 19.54
CA THR A 371 -19.07 -7.33 18.43
C THR A 371 -18.49 -6.54 17.26
N ASP A 372 -18.59 -5.21 17.28
CA ASP A 372 -17.92 -4.25 16.37
C ASP A 372 -16.49 -3.91 16.83
N ALA A 373 -16.01 -4.58 17.87
CA ALA A 373 -14.62 -4.54 18.34
C ALA A 373 -13.96 -5.90 18.12
N GLU A 374 -14.17 -6.46 16.92
CA GLU A 374 -13.73 -7.78 16.46
C GLU A 374 -12.24 -7.83 16.12
N GLY A 375 -11.68 -6.75 15.53
CA GLY A 375 -10.32 -6.73 15.04
C GLY A 375 -9.29 -7.07 16.11
N ARG A 376 -9.49 -6.57 17.33
CA ARG A 376 -8.58 -6.87 18.46
C ARG A 376 -8.69 -8.31 18.95
N LEU A 377 -9.84 -8.96 18.78
CA LEU A 377 -10.03 -10.37 19.16
C LEU A 377 -9.28 -11.30 18.21
N VAL A 378 -9.39 -11.06 16.88
CA VAL A 378 -8.64 -11.86 15.90
C VAL A 378 -7.13 -11.61 15.99
N LEU A 379 -6.72 -10.37 16.26
CA LEU A 379 -5.31 -10.02 16.47
C LEU A 379 -4.74 -10.63 17.77
N ALA A 380 -5.53 -10.73 18.84
CA ALA A 380 -5.05 -11.34 20.08
C ALA A 380 -4.53 -12.77 19.86
N ASP A 381 -5.28 -13.60 19.12
CA ASP A 381 -4.85 -14.97 18.81
C ASP A 381 -3.72 -14.99 17.77
N ALA A 382 -3.70 -14.07 16.79
CA ALA A 382 -2.60 -13.97 15.83
C ALA A 382 -1.27 -13.57 16.50
N LEU A 383 -1.31 -12.64 17.45
CA LEU A 383 -0.16 -12.23 18.27
C LEU A 383 0.31 -13.39 19.15
N CYS A 384 -0.62 -14.11 19.80
CA CYS A 384 -0.29 -15.31 20.57
C CYS A 384 0.43 -16.35 19.71
N TYR A 385 -0.11 -16.65 18.52
CA TYR A 385 0.52 -17.56 17.58
C TYR A 385 1.94 -17.10 17.21
N ALA A 386 2.11 -15.84 16.80
CA ALA A 386 3.42 -15.31 16.42
C ALA A 386 4.46 -15.40 17.55
N ARG A 387 4.04 -15.15 18.80
CA ARG A 387 4.89 -15.34 19.99
C ARG A 387 5.30 -16.79 20.20
N GLU A 388 4.38 -17.75 20.05
CA GLU A 388 4.70 -19.18 20.14
C GLU A 388 5.67 -19.64 19.05
N GLN A 389 5.70 -18.95 17.91
CA GLN A 389 6.68 -19.20 16.84
C GLN A 389 8.08 -18.61 17.14
N GLY A 390 8.31 -18.10 18.34
CA GLY A 390 9.60 -17.58 18.79
C GLY A 390 9.91 -16.15 18.32
N ILE A 391 8.91 -15.41 17.82
CA ILE A 391 9.11 -14.04 17.37
C ILE A 391 9.13 -13.08 18.56
N THR A 392 10.16 -12.25 18.63
CA THR A 392 10.41 -11.37 19.78
C THR A 392 9.98 -9.93 19.53
N ARG A 393 10.07 -9.45 18.29
CA ARG A 393 9.61 -8.13 17.85
C ARG A 393 8.38 -8.28 16.97
N LEU A 394 7.26 -7.69 17.38
CA LEU A 394 5.98 -7.77 16.67
C LEU A 394 5.49 -6.37 16.33
N VAL A 395 5.09 -6.17 15.07
CA VAL A 395 4.41 -4.96 14.61
C VAL A 395 3.10 -5.41 13.97
N ASP A 396 1.97 -5.07 14.58
CA ASP A 396 0.66 -5.26 13.98
C ASP A 396 0.19 -4.01 13.22
N VAL A 397 -0.57 -4.23 12.14
CA VAL A 397 -1.13 -3.19 11.29
C VAL A 397 -2.62 -3.46 11.14
N ALA A 398 -3.45 -2.49 11.50
CA ALA A 398 -4.89 -2.68 11.54
C ALA A 398 -5.70 -1.38 11.33
N THR A 399 -6.80 -1.50 10.60
CA THR A 399 -7.92 -0.55 10.59
C THR A 399 -8.76 -0.75 11.87
N LEU A 400 -8.15 -0.50 13.03
CA LEU A 400 -8.67 -1.05 14.29
C LEU A 400 -9.81 -0.24 14.92
N THR A 401 -9.75 1.10 14.86
CA THR A 401 -10.69 1.94 15.60
C THR A 401 -11.10 3.19 14.83
N GLY A 402 -12.39 3.52 14.86
CA GLY A 402 -12.89 4.82 14.37
C GLY A 402 -12.34 6.01 15.18
N ALA A 403 -11.96 5.79 16.44
CA ALA A 403 -11.37 6.81 17.31
C ALA A 403 -10.04 7.37 16.76
N MET A 404 -9.27 6.59 15.98
CA MET A 404 -8.07 7.09 15.31
C MET A 404 -8.41 8.16 14.27
N VAL A 405 -9.50 7.97 13.51
CA VAL A 405 -9.94 8.94 12.51
C VAL A 405 -10.41 10.23 13.19
N THR A 406 -11.07 10.14 14.33
CA THR A 406 -11.46 11.32 15.13
C THR A 406 -10.23 12.05 15.70
N THR A 407 -9.18 11.32 16.06
CA THR A 407 -7.98 11.88 16.71
C THR A 407 -6.98 12.48 15.73
N LEU A 408 -6.59 11.73 14.69
CA LEU A 408 -5.52 12.10 13.74
C LEU A 408 -6.01 12.37 12.30
N GLY A 409 -7.32 12.25 12.06
CA GLY A 409 -7.90 12.40 10.72
C GLY A 409 -7.50 11.27 9.78
N LYS A 410 -7.42 11.59 8.48
CA LYS A 410 -7.07 10.63 7.40
C LYS A 410 -5.63 10.76 6.91
N THR A 411 -4.79 11.47 7.65
CA THR A 411 -3.44 11.88 7.19
C THR A 411 -2.31 11.15 7.90
N CYS A 412 -2.55 10.67 9.12
CA CYS A 412 -1.52 10.11 9.98
C CYS A 412 -2.03 8.81 10.63
N THR A 413 -1.16 7.82 10.70
CA THR A 413 -1.39 6.57 11.43
C THR A 413 -0.96 6.75 12.89
N GLY A 414 -1.73 6.20 13.83
CA GLY A 414 -1.32 6.16 15.23
C GLY A 414 -0.41 4.97 15.49
N VAL A 415 0.65 5.17 16.28
CA VAL A 415 1.52 4.10 16.77
C VAL A 415 1.43 4.08 18.28
N MET A 416 1.32 2.88 18.85
CA MET A 416 1.36 2.61 20.28
C MET A 416 2.23 1.37 20.45
N GLY A 417 2.98 1.29 21.54
CA GLY A 417 3.86 0.15 21.79
C GLY A 417 4.38 0.10 23.20
N ASN A 418 4.88 -1.07 23.58
CA ASN A 418 5.50 -1.33 24.89
C ASN A 418 7.04 -1.35 24.83
N ASP A 419 7.61 -0.97 23.69
CA ASP A 419 9.05 -0.84 23.47
C ASP A 419 9.34 0.45 22.67
N ASP A 420 9.91 1.45 23.34
CA ASP A 420 10.20 2.76 22.76
C ASP A 420 11.14 2.69 21.55
N THR A 421 12.00 1.67 21.48
CA THR A 421 12.96 1.52 20.39
C THR A 421 12.25 1.05 19.13
N LEU A 422 11.39 0.05 19.24
CA LEU A 422 10.59 -0.46 18.13
C LEU A 422 9.59 0.60 17.63
N VAL A 423 8.98 1.37 18.53
CA VAL A 423 8.10 2.50 18.15
C VAL A 423 8.87 3.55 17.35
N ARG A 424 10.04 3.99 17.82
CA ARG A 424 10.89 4.94 17.10
C ARG A 424 11.33 4.40 15.73
N GLN A 425 11.72 3.14 15.65
CA GLN A 425 12.09 2.50 14.38
C GLN A 425 10.95 2.49 13.37
N THR A 426 9.71 2.23 13.81
CA THR A 426 8.51 2.29 12.96
C THR A 426 8.25 3.70 12.45
N ILE A 427 8.34 4.72 13.32
CA ILE A 427 8.15 6.12 12.94
C ILE A 427 9.24 6.57 11.95
N GLU A 428 10.50 6.21 12.19
CA GLU A 428 11.62 6.49 11.28
C GLU A 428 11.46 5.80 9.92
N ALA A 429 10.94 4.57 9.89
CA ALA A 429 10.63 3.88 8.64
C ALA A 429 9.58 4.67 7.85
N GLY A 430 8.54 5.16 8.52
CA GLY A 430 7.54 6.05 7.93
C GLY A 430 8.13 7.34 7.36
N HIS A 431 9.04 8.00 8.08
CA HIS A 431 9.73 9.19 7.56
C HIS A 431 10.49 8.91 6.26
N LYS A 432 11.14 7.74 6.14
CA LYS A 432 11.88 7.34 4.93
C LYS A 432 10.96 7.04 3.75
N THR A 433 9.76 6.48 3.99
CA THR A 433 8.76 6.18 2.95
C THR A 433 7.82 7.36 2.68
N GLY A 434 7.82 8.37 3.56
CA GLY A 434 6.90 9.50 3.58
C GLY A 434 5.49 9.15 4.08
N GLU A 435 5.36 8.06 4.83
CA GLU A 435 4.17 7.74 5.61
C GLU A 435 4.24 8.38 7.00
N LYS A 436 3.15 8.98 7.44
CA LYS A 436 3.13 9.75 8.69
C LYS A 436 2.62 8.87 9.82
N PHE A 437 3.41 8.83 10.88
CA PHE A 437 3.08 8.16 12.13
C PHE A 437 3.14 9.15 13.28
N TRP A 438 2.28 8.95 14.27
CA TRP A 438 2.28 9.72 15.50
C TRP A 438 2.07 8.78 16.68
N GLU A 439 2.93 8.90 17.69
CA GLU A 439 2.85 8.08 18.90
C GLU A 439 1.72 8.55 19.81
N LEU A 440 0.90 7.61 20.29
CA LEU A 440 -0.11 7.83 21.32
C LEU A 440 0.29 7.10 22.61
N PRO A 441 -0.11 7.61 23.79
CA PRO A 441 0.31 7.05 25.07
C PRO A 441 -0.36 5.70 25.39
N LEU A 442 0.33 4.85 26.15
CA LEU A 442 -0.18 3.61 26.77
C LEU A 442 0.03 3.63 28.29
N PHE A 443 -0.63 4.55 28.99
CA PHE A 443 -0.56 4.60 30.45
C PHE A 443 -1.33 3.43 31.10
N ASP A 444 -0.83 2.93 32.23
CA ASP A 444 -1.39 1.74 32.89
C ASP A 444 -2.83 1.94 33.36
N GLU A 445 -3.23 3.18 33.69
CA GLU A 445 -4.57 3.54 34.16
C GLU A 445 -5.66 3.24 33.12
N TYR A 446 -5.32 3.20 31.82
CA TYR A 446 -6.29 2.85 30.78
C TYR A 446 -6.79 1.40 30.88
N LYS A 447 -6.05 0.51 31.57
CA LYS A 447 -6.47 -0.88 31.81
C LYS A 447 -7.74 -0.97 32.66
N ASP A 448 -8.01 0.02 33.50
CA ASP A 448 -9.23 0.05 34.30
C ASP A 448 -10.49 0.11 33.44
N LEU A 449 -10.41 0.71 32.25
CA LEU A 449 -11.52 0.83 31.31
C LEU A 449 -11.94 -0.52 30.71
N ILE A 450 -11.05 -1.51 30.68
CA ILE A 450 -11.28 -2.84 30.08
C ILE A 450 -11.41 -3.96 31.13
N LYS A 451 -11.56 -3.62 32.42
CA LYS A 451 -11.92 -4.60 33.45
C LYS A 451 -13.31 -5.18 33.20
N SER A 452 -13.44 -6.48 33.47
CA SER A 452 -14.69 -7.25 33.41
C SER A 452 -14.99 -7.84 34.80
N ASP A 453 -16.28 -8.00 35.11
CA ASP A 453 -16.74 -8.65 36.33
C ASP A 453 -16.84 -10.19 36.18
N VAL A 454 -16.79 -10.70 34.94
CA VAL A 454 -17.08 -12.11 34.62
C VAL A 454 -15.96 -12.81 33.81
N ALA A 455 -14.96 -12.06 33.34
CA ALA A 455 -13.81 -12.55 32.60
C ALA A 455 -12.53 -11.80 32.99
N ASP A 456 -11.37 -12.22 32.49
CA ASP A 456 -10.08 -11.54 32.79
C ASP A 456 -10.04 -10.09 32.24
N MET A 457 -10.80 -9.81 31.18
CA MET A 457 -11.01 -8.47 30.61
C MET A 457 -12.25 -8.44 29.74
N LYS A 458 -12.69 -7.25 29.32
CA LYS A 458 -13.70 -7.06 28.26
C LYS A 458 -13.08 -6.48 26.99
N ASN A 459 -13.66 -6.78 25.84
CA ASN A 459 -13.09 -6.40 24.54
C ASN A 459 -13.26 -4.92 24.14
N SER A 460 -13.84 -4.07 25.00
CA SER A 460 -14.00 -2.65 24.70
C SER A 460 -14.00 -1.79 25.97
N GLY A 461 -13.31 -0.65 25.91
CA GLY A 461 -13.37 0.41 26.92
C GLY A 461 -14.48 1.44 26.67
N GLY A 462 -15.28 1.24 25.61
CA GLY A 462 -16.30 2.20 25.18
C GLY A 462 -15.73 3.32 24.30
N ARG A 463 -16.39 4.48 24.32
CA ARG A 463 -16.10 5.59 23.37
C ARG A 463 -14.82 6.36 23.72
N GLN A 464 -14.54 6.55 25.00
CA GLN A 464 -13.40 7.35 25.45
C GLN A 464 -12.10 6.56 25.28
N ALA A 465 -11.06 7.21 24.77
CA ALA A 465 -9.75 6.58 24.55
C ALA A 465 -9.83 5.24 23.77
N GLY A 466 -10.77 5.14 22.83
CA GLY A 466 -11.08 3.87 22.15
C GLY A 466 -9.89 3.24 21.41
N SER A 467 -8.98 4.07 20.87
CA SER A 467 -7.73 3.61 20.23
C SER A 467 -6.73 3.08 21.24
N ILE A 468 -6.60 3.76 22.39
CA ILE A 468 -5.67 3.40 23.46
C ILE A 468 -6.13 2.14 24.20
N THR A 469 -7.42 2.00 24.47
CA THR A 469 -7.99 0.79 25.10
C THR A 469 -8.07 -0.41 24.16
N ALA A 470 -7.78 -0.23 22.87
CA ALA A 470 -7.67 -1.31 21.91
C ALA A 470 -6.25 -1.89 21.81
N ALA A 471 -5.25 -1.01 21.97
CA ALA A 471 -3.84 -1.37 22.08
C ALA A 471 -3.53 -1.92 23.49
#